data_AF-A0A7S9QBH2-F1
#
_entry.id   AF-A0A7S9QBH2-F1
#
_cell.length_a   1.000
_cell.length_b   1.000
_cell.length_c   1.000
_cell.angle_alpha   90.00
_cell.angle_beta   90.00
_cell.angle_gamma   90.00
#
_symmetry.space_group_name_H-M   'P 1'
#
loop_
_entity.id
_entity.type
_entity.pdbx_description
1 polymer ?
#
loop_
_entity_poly.entity_id
_entity_poly.type
_entity_poly.pdbx_seq_one_letter_code
_entity_poly.pdbx_strand_id
1 'polypeptide(L)' 'MTDDLERDLEVLLDQLCVQWGFCNELGAAALLNRPEPLYADTFAEAVLAAEGFVPEHEPAWHRRLKRRFKDRYGASV' A
#
# COMPACT_ATOMS: atom_id res chain seq x y z
N MET A 1 -14.93 -10.68 9.20
CA MET A 1 -13.54 -11.01 8.84
C MET A 1 -12.94 -10.07 7.80
N THR A 2 -13.70 -9.10 7.26
CA THR A 2 -13.19 -8.03 6.38
C THR A 2 -12.63 -6.84 7.17
N ASP A 3 -13.23 -6.53 8.33
CA ASP A 3 -12.78 -5.42 9.20
C ASP A 3 -11.35 -5.55 9.72
N ASP A 4 -10.86 -6.78 9.94
CA ASP A 4 -9.51 -6.98 10.49
C ASP A 4 -8.43 -6.66 9.45
N LEU A 5 -8.64 -7.02 8.18
CA LEU A 5 -7.71 -6.71 7.09
C LEU A 5 -7.72 -5.21 6.77
N GLU A 6 -8.90 -4.61 6.68
CA GLU A 6 -9.04 -3.18 6.40
C GLU A 6 -8.35 -2.34 7.48
N ARG A 7 -8.61 -2.63 8.76
CA ARG A 7 -7.92 -1.95 9.87
C ARG A 7 -6.41 -2.18 9.86
N ASP A 8 -5.96 -3.37 9.51
CA ASP A 8 -4.53 -3.66 9.47
C ASP A 8 -3.81 -2.94 8.31
N LEU A 9 -4.49 -2.76 7.17
CA LEU A 9 -4.04 -1.94 6.06
C LEU A 9 -3.97 -0.45 6.43
N GLU A 10 -4.97 0.08 7.15
CA GLU A 10 -4.92 1.45 7.68
C GLU A 10 -3.68 1.64 8.58
N VAL A 11 -3.41 0.69 9.46
CA VAL A 11 -2.21 0.70 10.31
C VAL A 11 -0.93 0.69 9.46
N LEU A 12 -0.90 -0.06 8.35
CA LEU A 12 0.25 -0.05 7.45
C LEU A 12 0.41 1.34 6.80
N LEU A 13 -0.66 1.95 6.30
CA LEU A 13 -0.64 3.27 5.67
C LEU A 13 -0.17 4.35 6.65
N ASP A 14 -0.68 4.34 7.88
CA ASP A 14 -0.22 5.23 8.97
C ASP A 14 1.28 5.08 9.24
N GLN A 15 1.79 3.83 9.23
CA GLN A 15 3.23 3.59 9.38
C GLN A 15 4.04 4.16 8.22
N LEU A 16 3.54 4.09 6.99
CA LEU A 16 4.22 4.68 5.83
C LEU A 16 4.27 6.21 5.93
N CYS A 17 3.18 6.84 6.39
CA CYS A 17 3.15 8.26 6.70
C CYS A 17 4.21 8.64 7.75
N VAL A 18 4.22 7.97 8.90
CA VAL A 18 5.15 8.29 10.00
C VAL A 18 6.61 8.01 9.63
N GLN A 19 6.90 6.89 8.95
CA GLN A 19 8.28 6.47 8.71
C GLN A 19 8.89 7.11 7.46
N TRP A 20 8.09 7.28 6.42
CA TRP A 20 8.58 7.65 5.08
C TRP A 20 7.91 8.90 4.51
N GLY A 21 6.95 9.50 5.22
CA GLY A 21 6.28 10.75 4.83
C GLY A 21 5.14 10.57 3.84
N PHE A 22 4.73 9.34 3.51
CA PHE A 22 3.58 9.04 2.63
C PHE A 22 2.26 9.25 3.37
N CYS A 23 1.94 10.49 3.69
CA CYS A 23 0.73 10.89 4.40
C CYS A 23 -0.40 11.25 3.43
N ASN A 24 -0.52 10.49 2.35
CA ASN A 24 -1.59 10.65 1.39
C ASN A 24 -2.95 10.19 1.96
N GLU A 25 -4.04 10.67 1.37
CA GLU A 25 -5.41 10.31 1.75
C GLU A 25 -5.85 8.94 1.22
N LEU A 26 -4.91 8.05 0.87
CA LEU A 26 -5.23 6.71 0.41
C LEU A 26 -5.69 5.86 1.60
N GLY A 27 -6.96 5.49 1.63
CA GLY A 27 -7.52 4.59 2.63
C GLY A 27 -7.48 3.11 2.21
N ALA A 28 -7.55 2.22 3.18
CA ALA A 28 -7.62 0.77 2.99
C ALA A 28 -8.86 0.37 2.17
N ALA A 29 -10.00 1.02 2.39
CA ALA A 29 -11.21 0.78 1.60
C ALA A 29 -11.00 1.00 0.09
N ALA A 30 -10.21 2.01 -0.30
CA ALA A 30 -9.87 2.26 -1.71
C ALA A 30 -8.94 1.18 -2.28
N LEU A 31 -8.03 0.66 -1.45
CA LEU A 31 -7.16 -0.46 -1.82
C LEU A 31 -7.92 -1.78 -1.95
N LEU A 32 -8.97 -1.99 -1.16
CA LEU A 32 -9.77 -3.23 -1.14
C LEU A 32 -10.98 -3.19 -2.10
N ASN A 33 -11.37 -2.02 -2.59
CA ASN A 33 -12.49 -1.88 -3.53
C ASN A 33 -12.11 -2.33 -4.95
N ARG A 34 -11.91 -3.64 -5.12
CA ARG A 34 -11.52 -4.28 -6.37
C ARG A 34 -11.93 -5.76 -6.40
N PRO A 35 -12.11 -6.35 -7.59
CA PRO A 35 -12.51 -7.75 -7.73
C PRO A 35 -11.36 -8.75 -7.51
N GLU A 36 -10.12 -8.30 -7.62
CA GLU A 36 -8.92 -9.15 -7.49
C GLU A 36 -8.23 -8.94 -6.12
N PRO A 37 -7.50 -9.94 -5.60
CA PRO A 37 -6.68 -9.77 -4.40
C PRO A 37 -5.75 -8.56 -4.49
N LEU A 38 -5.49 -7.91 -3.37
CA LEU A 38 -4.52 -6.83 -3.32
C LEU A 38 -3.11 -7.42 -3.33
N TYR A 39 -2.42 -7.30 -4.46
CA TYR A 39 -1.03 -7.71 -4.61
C TYR A 39 -0.07 -6.60 -4.17
N ALA A 40 1.13 -7.01 -3.73
CA ALA A 40 2.18 -6.08 -3.30
C ALA A 40 2.55 -5.02 -4.36
N ASP A 41 2.48 -5.39 -5.64
CA ASP A 41 2.76 -4.50 -6.78
C ASP A 41 1.74 -3.37 -6.86
N THR A 42 0.46 -3.74 -6.93
CA THR A 42 -0.64 -2.78 -7.01
C THR A 42 -0.76 -1.92 -5.75
N PHE A 43 -0.40 -2.46 -4.58
CA PHE A 43 -0.27 -1.67 -3.35
C PHE A 43 0.79 -0.57 -3.51
N ALA A 44 1.99 -0.93 -3.97
CA ALA A 44 3.08 0.02 -4.11
C ALA A 44 2.79 1.10 -5.16
N GLU A 45 2.19 0.71 -6.29
CA GLU A 45 1.72 1.65 -7.31
C GLU A 45 0.67 2.62 -6.76
N ALA A 46 -0.33 2.12 -6.03
CA ALA A 46 -1.38 2.95 -5.44
C ALA A 46 -0.84 3.97 -4.44
N VAL A 47 0.09 3.57 -3.56
CA VAL A 47 0.71 4.48 -2.59
C VAL A 47 1.53 5.56 -3.30
N LEU A 48 2.32 5.19 -4.32
CA LEU A 48 3.12 6.15 -5.08
C LEU A 48 2.25 7.14 -5.86
N ALA A 49 1.21 6.63 -6.53
CA ALA A 49 0.27 7.46 -7.28
C ALA A 49 -0.49 8.42 -6.35
N ALA A 50 -0.88 7.97 -5.15
CA ALA A 50 -1.54 8.80 -4.15
C ALA A 50 -0.65 9.94 -3.62
N GLU A 51 0.67 9.74 -3.61
CA GLU A 51 1.65 10.79 -3.29
C GLU A 51 1.95 11.74 -4.47
N GLY A 52 1.33 11.50 -5.64
CA GLY A 52 1.57 12.26 -6.85
C GLY A 52 2.82 11.85 -7.63
N PHE A 53 3.42 10.70 -7.31
CA PHE A 53 4.54 10.14 -8.07
C PHE A 53 4.07 9.31 -9.26
N VAL A 54 4.95 9.23 -10.27
CA VAL A 54 4.82 8.28 -11.39
C VAL A 54 5.58 7.01 -11.00
N PRO A 55 4.91 5.87 -10.72
CA PRO A 55 5.55 4.69 -10.14
C PRO A 55 6.76 4.17 -10.92
N GLU A 56 6.71 4.27 -12.26
CA GLU A 56 7.78 3.84 -13.17
C GLU A 56 9.05 4.68 -13.01
N HIS A 57 8.93 5.93 -12.56
CA HIS A 57 10.05 6.81 -12.26
C HIS A 57 10.62 6.59 -10.86
N GLU A 58 9.93 5.83 -10.01
CA GLU A 58 10.30 5.58 -8.61
C GLU A 58 10.63 4.10 -8.30
N PRO A 59 11.50 3.42 -9.07
CA PRO A 59 11.73 1.97 -8.93
C PRO A 59 12.37 1.58 -7.60
N ALA A 60 13.04 2.52 -6.91
CA ALA A 60 13.57 2.29 -5.58
C ALA A 60 12.44 2.27 -4.53
N TRP A 61 11.53 3.24 -4.57
CA TRP A 61 10.40 3.27 -3.66
C TRP A 61 9.41 2.15 -3.93
N HIS A 62 9.13 1.87 -5.20
CA HIS A 62 8.27 0.77 -5.59
C HIS A 62 8.74 -0.56 -4.97
N ARG A 63 10.04 -0.88 -5.06
CA ARG A 63 10.61 -2.08 -4.42
C ARG A 63 10.51 -2.06 -2.90
N ARG A 64 10.70 -0.91 -2.24
CA ARG A 64 10.60 -0.78 -0.78
C ARG A 64 9.17 -1.01 -0.29
N LEU A 65 8.19 -0.39 -0.95
CA LEU A 65 6.77 -0.54 -0.64
C LEU A 65 6.31 -1.99 -0.86
N LYS A 66 6.68 -2.61 -1.98
CA LYS A 66 6.41 -4.04 -2.24
C LYS A 66 6.95 -4.93 -1.15
N ARG A 67 8.19 -4.68 -0.71
CA ARG A 67 8.81 -5.47 0.36
C ARG A 67 8.06 -5.27 1.68
N ARG A 68 7.71 -4.03 2.03
CA ARG A 68 6.97 -3.73 3.26
C ARG A 68 5.63 -4.45 3.31
N PHE A 69 4.90 -4.46 2.21
CA PHE A 69 3.66 -5.22 2.07
C PHE A 69 3.92 -6.72 2.24
N LYS A 70 4.90 -7.27 1.51
CA LYS A 70 5.21 -8.71 1.54
C LYS A 70 5.67 -9.22 2.90
N ASP A 71 6.45 -8.42 3.61
CA ASP A 71 6.93 -8.77 4.96
C ASP A 71 5.76 -8.90 5.95
N ARG A 72 4.63 -8.21 5.70
CA ARG A 72 3.45 -8.23 6.57
C ARG A 72 2.41 -9.26 6.14
N TYR A 73 2.18 -9.39 4.83
CA TYR A 73 1.04 -10.15 4.29
C TYR A 73 1.40 -11.31 3.36
N GLY A 74 2.65 -11.40 2.89
CA GLY A 74 3.03 -12.32 1.83
C GLY A 74 2.70 -11.78 0.44
N ALA A 75 2.27 -12.65 -0.48
CA ALA A 75 2.13 -12.27 -1.90
C ALA A 75 0.91 -11.37 -2.18
N SER A 76 -0.20 -11.59 -1.48
CA SER A 76 -1.47 -10.89 -1.65
C SER A 76 -2.41 -11.11 -0.46
N VAL A 77 -3.43 -10.26 -0.35
CA VAL A 77 -4.53 -10.36 0.61
C VAL A 77 -5.88 -10.17 -0.06
#